data_AF-A0A8C3PBD2-F1
#
_entry.id   AF-A0A8C3PBD2-F1
#
_cell.length_a   1.000
_cell.length_b   1.000
_cell.length_c   1.000
_cell.angle_alpha   90.00
_cell.angle_beta   90.00
_cell.angle_gamma   90.00
#
_symmetry.space_group_name_H-M   'P 1'
#
loop_
_entity.id
_entity.type
_entity.pdbx_description
1 polymer ?
#
loop_
_entity_poly.entity_id
_entity_poly.type
_entity_poly.pdbx_seq_one_letter_code
_entity_poly.pdbx_strand_id
1 'polypeptide(L)'
;GKTDVKGFPDRKNIGSERYTFSFTIRDSPAYFINVNSWGREEYVRSLSESFRVGDCVTIENPLVQTKELEKEEKFNPTTPSCYKLLLSETHSAVKICCHYEVDTKLLSLLHLPVKDPQDYYSLGDIVANGQSLDGRIINVLAAVKSVGEPKYFTTSDKRKGQRCEVKLCDETESSFAMICWDNESIQLVQSWMPRETVIFASELRINFDKFRNCMTATVISKTIFTTNPDTPEANILFNFIKESAATGALDDITEDQLRESINLQTIVDIYTVEQLKVKALQNEGKPEPVYGIIYAYISTLNIDTDTSKIIRNRCSGCHYVVNEMSNTCTFCNDNTSDAKSVFTSFDLLVDLTDHTGTLRSCNLSDVVAEETLSCTLVLSPSLRTGLRVNLLSCRLADPVEASQSLSGKGRK
;
A
#
# COMPACT_ATOMS: atom_id res chain seq x y z
N GLY A 1 -7.68 6.41 -19.87
CA GLY A 1 -6.34 6.68 -19.31
C GLY A 1 -5.95 8.12 -19.58
N LYS A 2 -5.06 8.69 -18.77
CA LYS A 2 -4.53 10.05 -18.91
C LYS A 2 -3.09 10.07 -18.39
N THR A 3 -2.19 10.75 -19.09
CA THR A 3 -0.75 10.82 -18.77
C THR A 3 -0.38 12.17 -18.18
N ASP A 4 0.71 12.20 -17.42
CA ASP A 4 1.30 13.44 -16.91
C ASP A 4 1.89 14.30 -18.04
N VAL A 5 1.93 15.60 -17.80
CA VAL A 5 2.52 16.59 -18.71
C VAL A 5 4.03 16.37 -18.85
N LYS A 6 4.51 16.27 -20.09
CA LYS A 6 5.93 16.05 -20.43
C LYS A 6 6.44 17.16 -21.35
N GLY A 7 7.62 17.71 -21.02
CA GLY A 7 8.34 18.68 -21.83
C GLY A 7 9.38 18.02 -22.73
N PHE A 8 9.50 18.52 -23.97
CA PHE A 8 10.48 18.09 -24.96
C PHE A 8 11.11 19.31 -25.65
N PRO A 9 12.40 19.28 -26.01
CA PRO A 9 13.01 20.34 -26.80
C PRO A 9 12.29 20.54 -28.14
N ASP A 10 11.95 21.79 -28.46
CA ASP A 10 11.31 22.13 -29.72
C ASP A 10 12.32 22.05 -30.87
N ARG A 11 12.08 21.10 -31.79
CA ARG A 11 12.93 20.90 -32.97
C ARG A 11 12.81 22.04 -33.98
N LYS A 12 11.69 22.78 -33.98
CA LYS A 12 11.47 23.92 -34.90
C LYS A 12 12.06 25.21 -34.35
N ASN A 13 12.03 25.38 -33.03
CA ASN A 13 12.49 26.58 -32.35
C ASN A 13 13.58 26.21 -31.33
N ILE A 14 14.82 26.12 -31.81
CA ILE A 14 15.99 25.74 -31.00
C ILE A 14 16.11 26.68 -29.79
N GLY A 15 16.13 26.12 -28.59
CA GLY A 15 16.18 26.85 -27.32
C GLY A 15 14.83 27.02 -26.61
N SER A 16 13.73 26.55 -27.20
CA SER A 16 12.42 26.49 -26.55
C SER A 16 11.97 25.04 -26.30
N GLU A 17 11.06 24.85 -25.36
CA GLU A 17 10.45 23.54 -25.05
C GLU A 17 8.99 23.52 -25.48
N ARG A 18 8.52 22.36 -25.94
CA ARG A 18 7.09 22.05 -26.15
C ARG A 18 6.64 21.01 -25.17
N TYR A 19 5.42 21.18 -24.69
CA TYR A 19 4.81 20.29 -23.72
C TYR A 19 3.70 19.47 -24.37
N THR A 20 3.49 18.27 -23.85
CA THR A 20 2.44 17.37 -24.29
C THR A 20 1.89 16.54 -23.14
N PHE A 21 0.62 16.17 -23.25
CA PHE A 21 0.03 15.07 -22.52
C PHE A 21 -0.97 14.35 -23.43
N SER A 22 -1.25 13.10 -23.10
CA SER A 22 -2.21 12.27 -23.83
C SER A 22 -3.28 11.72 -22.90
N PHE A 23 -4.48 11.57 -23.44
CA PHE A 23 -5.60 10.97 -22.74
C PHE A 23 -6.49 10.20 -23.70
N THR A 24 -7.33 9.33 -23.17
CA THR A 24 -8.26 8.51 -23.95
C THR A 24 -9.68 8.93 -23.61
N ILE A 25 -10.49 9.19 -24.63
CA ILE A 25 -11.93 9.45 -24.49
C ILE A 25 -12.73 8.24 -24.95
N ARG A 26 -13.87 8.03 -24.30
CA ARG A 26 -14.81 6.95 -24.60
C ARG A 26 -16.22 7.53 -24.67
N ASP A 27 -16.91 7.24 -25.76
CA ASP A 27 -18.29 7.68 -26.01
C ASP A 27 -19.28 6.52 -26.11
N SER A 28 -18.76 5.27 -26.15
CA SER A 28 -19.56 4.07 -26.32
C SER A 28 -18.89 2.84 -25.71
N PRO A 29 -19.61 1.71 -25.57
CA PRO A 29 -19.04 0.48 -25.03
C PRO A 29 -17.83 -0.05 -25.80
N ALA A 30 -17.88 0.00 -27.13
CA ALA A 30 -16.86 -0.61 -27.99
C ALA A 30 -15.90 0.40 -28.62
N TYR A 31 -16.19 1.70 -28.61
CA TYR A 31 -15.37 2.71 -29.27
C TYR A 31 -14.81 3.74 -28.30
N PHE A 32 -13.51 3.94 -28.43
CA PHE A 32 -12.73 4.93 -27.69
C PHE A 32 -11.50 5.30 -28.53
N ILE A 33 -10.96 6.49 -28.27
CA ILE A 33 -9.92 7.10 -29.11
C ILE A 33 -8.92 7.87 -28.25
N ASN A 34 -7.65 7.85 -28.66
CA ASN A 34 -6.60 8.62 -28.02
C ASN A 34 -6.59 10.07 -28.52
N VAL A 35 -6.31 10.98 -27.60
CA VAL A 35 -6.20 12.42 -27.80
C VAL A 35 -4.85 12.88 -27.32
N ASN A 36 -4.12 13.62 -28.14
CA ASN A 36 -2.83 14.22 -27.77
C ASN A 36 -2.94 15.74 -27.87
N SER A 37 -2.49 16.43 -26.82
CA SER A 37 -2.35 17.88 -26.83
C SER A 37 -0.88 18.28 -26.94
N TRP A 38 -0.59 19.30 -27.74
CA TRP A 38 0.76 19.86 -27.88
C TRP A 38 0.70 21.39 -27.85
N GLY A 39 1.47 22.01 -26.98
CA GLY A 39 1.48 23.47 -26.85
C GLY A 39 2.56 24.00 -25.94
N ARG A 40 2.38 25.24 -25.48
CA ARG A 40 3.20 25.85 -24.44
C ARG A 40 2.93 25.20 -23.08
N GLU A 41 3.89 25.33 -22.17
CA GLU A 41 3.79 24.78 -20.82
C GLU A 41 2.50 25.18 -20.09
N GLU A 42 2.21 26.48 -20.06
CA GLU A 42 1.06 27.05 -19.36
C GLU A 42 -0.27 26.50 -19.89
N TYR A 43 -0.42 26.45 -21.22
CA TYR A 43 -1.61 25.91 -21.87
C TYR A 43 -1.80 24.42 -21.56
N VAL A 44 -0.75 23.62 -21.77
CA VAL A 44 -0.82 22.17 -21.62
C VAL A 44 -1.06 21.78 -20.15
N ARG A 45 -0.41 22.47 -19.22
CA ARG A 45 -0.63 22.28 -17.78
C ARG A 45 -2.03 22.69 -17.36
N SER A 46 -2.48 23.87 -17.76
CA SER A 46 -3.83 24.36 -17.45
C SER A 46 -4.91 23.42 -18.01
N LEU A 47 -4.74 22.95 -19.24
CA LEU A 47 -5.66 22.01 -19.87
C LEU A 47 -5.64 20.63 -19.18
N SER A 48 -4.46 20.13 -18.80
CA SER A 48 -4.36 18.87 -18.06
C SER A 48 -4.99 18.98 -16.68
N GLU A 49 -4.86 20.12 -16.00
CA GLU A 49 -5.43 20.34 -14.66
C GLU A 49 -6.94 20.62 -14.71
N SER A 50 -7.48 20.99 -15.87
CA SER A 50 -8.87 21.39 -15.99
C SER A 50 -9.86 20.23 -15.96
N PHE A 51 -9.45 18.96 -15.99
CA PHE A 51 -10.35 17.81 -15.89
C PHE A 51 -9.61 16.58 -15.34
N ARG A 52 -10.34 15.61 -14.80
CA ARG A 52 -9.84 14.35 -14.22
C ARG A 52 -10.36 13.14 -14.99
N VAL A 53 -9.72 11.99 -14.75
CA VAL A 53 -10.22 10.70 -15.25
C VAL A 53 -11.59 10.45 -14.60
N GLY A 54 -12.61 10.24 -15.44
CA GLY A 54 -14.00 10.10 -15.00
C GLY A 54 -14.89 11.27 -15.43
N ASP A 55 -14.31 12.43 -15.75
CA ASP A 55 -15.07 13.59 -16.19
C ASP A 55 -15.56 13.43 -17.62
N CYS A 56 -16.76 13.95 -17.89
CA CYS A 56 -17.29 14.12 -19.23
C CYS A 56 -16.82 15.46 -19.81
N VAL A 57 -16.26 15.42 -21.01
CA VAL A 57 -15.71 16.60 -21.68
C VAL A 57 -16.26 16.74 -23.09
N THR A 58 -16.47 17.97 -23.53
CA THR A 58 -16.73 18.34 -24.92
C THR A 58 -15.43 18.82 -25.55
N ILE A 59 -15.07 18.24 -26.69
CA ILE A 59 -13.89 18.63 -27.46
C ILE A 59 -14.35 19.33 -28.75
N GLU A 60 -13.96 20.59 -28.89
CA GLU A 60 -14.28 21.42 -30.05
C GLU A 60 -13.07 21.51 -30.98
N ASN A 61 -13.32 21.38 -32.29
CA ASN A 61 -12.33 21.50 -33.36
C ASN A 61 -11.02 20.70 -33.14
N PRO A 62 -11.09 19.39 -32.81
CA PRO A 62 -9.90 18.56 -32.82
C PRO A 62 -9.43 18.31 -34.26
N LEU A 63 -8.11 18.22 -34.47
CA LEU A 63 -7.56 17.74 -35.72
C LEU A 63 -7.53 16.20 -35.72
N VAL A 64 -8.19 15.59 -36.69
CA VAL A 64 -8.21 14.12 -36.84
C VAL A 64 -6.98 13.68 -37.63
N GLN A 65 -6.20 12.73 -37.09
CA GLN A 65 -5.02 12.17 -37.75
C GLN A 65 -5.08 10.63 -37.75
N THR A 66 -4.56 9.99 -38.80
CA THR A 66 -4.38 8.54 -38.84
C THR A 66 -3.37 8.08 -37.78
N LYS A 67 -3.69 6.97 -37.10
CA LYS A 67 -2.86 6.34 -36.07
C LYS A 67 -1.69 5.59 -36.72
N GLU A 68 -0.45 5.91 -36.35
CA GLU A 68 0.72 5.08 -36.69
C GLU A 68 0.90 3.97 -35.65
N LEU A 69 0.35 2.78 -35.93
CA LEU A 69 0.24 1.66 -34.97
C LEU A 69 1.56 1.35 -34.25
N GLU A 70 2.66 1.14 -34.98
CA GLU A 70 3.94 0.68 -34.42
C GLU A 70 4.58 1.66 -33.41
N LYS A 71 4.40 2.97 -33.60
CA LYS A 71 5.02 3.98 -32.73
C LYS A 71 4.11 4.36 -31.56
N GLU A 72 2.80 4.39 -31.79
CA GLU A 72 1.86 4.97 -30.84
C GLU A 72 1.40 4.00 -29.76
N GLU A 73 1.24 2.72 -30.10
CA GLU A 73 0.87 1.68 -29.13
C GLU A 73 2.01 1.34 -28.17
N LYS A 74 3.21 1.89 -28.39
CA LYS A 74 4.31 1.77 -27.44
C LYS A 74 4.09 2.62 -26.18
N PHE A 75 3.37 3.74 -26.31
CA PHE A 75 3.26 4.75 -25.25
C PHE A 75 1.83 5.10 -24.86
N ASN A 76 0.83 4.72 -25.68
CA ASN A 76 -0.58 4.99 -25.41
C ASN A 76 -1.38 3.68 -25.29
N PRO A 77 -2.54 3.72 -24.61
CA PRO A 77 -3.45 2.60 -24.57
C PRO A 77 -3.88 2.17 -25.98
N THR A 78 -4.07 0.86 -26.14
CA THR A 78 -4.52 0.29 -27.41
C THR A 78 -6.00 0.64 -27.64
N THR A 79 -6.29 1.46 -28.65
CA THR A 79 -7.66 1.87 -29.01
C THR A 79 -8.14 1.22 -30.30
N PRO A 80 -9.45 0.92 -30.42
CA PRO A 80 -10.04 0.31 -31.62
C PRO A 80 -10.09 1.27 -32.82
N SER A 81 -10.03 2.59 -32.60
CA SER A 81 -10.01 3.58 -33.68
C SER A 81 -8.70 3.56 -34.49
N CYS A 82 -8.81 3.63 -35.81
CA CYS A 82 -7.69 3.86 -36.75
C CYS A 82 -7.20 5.31 -36.76
N TYR A 83 -7.89 6.20 -36.04
CA TYR A 83 -7.58 7.62 -35.96
C TYR A 83 -7.25 8.00 -34.52
N LYS A 84 -6.64 9.18 -34.37
CA LYS A 84 -6.43 9.88 -33.11
C LYS A 84 -6.81 11.35 -33.25
N LEU A 85 -7.04 12.01 -32.13
CA LEU A 85 -7.32 13.44 -32.09
C LEU A 85 -6.08 14.22 -31.65
N LEU A 86 -5.83 15.35 -32.30
CA LEU A 86 -4.81 16.31 -31.92
C LEU A 86 -5.47 17.62 -31.51
N LEU A 87 -5.07 18.12 -30.34
CA LEU A 87 -5.51 19.41 -29.82
C LEU A 87 -4.45 20.47 -30.07
N SER A 88 -4.87 21.58 -30.67
CA SER A 88 -4.05 22.76 -30.88
C SER A 88 -4.50 23.89 -29.95
N GLU A 89 -3.53 24.55 -29.32
CA GLU A 89 -3.72 25.74 -28.47
C GLU A 89 -4.55 26.84 -29.17
N THR A 90 -4.40 27.00 -30.48
CA THR A 90 -5.03 28.08 -31.25
C THR A 90 -6.42 27.77 -31.79
N HIS A 91 -6.79 26.49 -31.88
CA HIS A 91 -7.97 26.06 -32.65
C HIS A 91 -8.89 25.14 -31.89
N SER A 92 -8.36 24.36 -30.95
CA SER A 92 -9.11 23.35 -30.21
C SER A 92 -9.43 23.83 -28.81
N ALA A 93 -10.61 23.48 -28.31
CA ALA A 93 -11.01 23.73 -26.94
C ALA A 93 -11.53 22.44 -26.30
N VAL A 94 -11.29 22.29 -25.00
CA VAL A 94 -11.88 21.22 -24.18
C VAL A 94 -12.64 21.89 -23.05
N LYS A 95 -13.90 21.51 -22.88
CA LYS A 95 -14.78 22.04 -21.83
C LYS A 95 -15.34 20.88 -21.03
N ILE A 96 -15.35 20.98 -19.70
CA ILE A 96 -16.05 20.02 -18.86
C ILE A 96 -17.55 20.19 -19.06
N CYS A 97 -18.27 19.09 -19.28
CA CYS A 97 -19.72 19.07 -19.27
C CYS A 97 -20.19 19.18 -17.82
N CYS A 98 -21.12 20.09 -17.56
CA CYS A 98 -21.75 20.18 -16.24
C CYS A 98 -22.62 18.94 -15.97
N HIS A 99 -22.68 18.51 -14.71
CA HIS A 99 -23.35 17.25 -14.32
C HIS A 99 -24.83 17.15 -14.74
N TYR A 100 -25.51 18.27 -14.99
CA TYR A 100 -26.91 18.28 -15.44
C TYR A 100 -27.07 18.08 -16.97
N GLU A 101 -25.99 18.22 -17.75
CA GLU A 101 -25.98 18.01 -19.21
C GLU A 101 -25.43 16.62 -19.61
N VAL A 102 -24.87 15.86 -18.66
CA VAL A 102 -24.25 14.58 -18.95
C VAL A 102 -25.30 13.48 -19.10
N ASP A 103 -25.32 12.83 -20.27
CA ASP A 103 -26.15 11.65 -20.50
C ASP A 103 -25.73 10.53 -19.52
N THR A 104 -26.69 9.99 -18.78
CA THR A 104 -26.47 8.89 -17.83
C THR A 104 -25.88 7.65 -18.50
N LYS A 105 -26.08 7.49 -19.82
CA LYS A 105 -25.46 6.44 -20.63
C LYS A 105 -23.94 6.56 -20.75
N LEU A 106 -23.38 7.77 -20.61
CA LEU A 106 -21.93 7.96 -20.61
C LEU A 106 -21.33 7.59 -19.26
N LEU A 107 -22.05 7.86 -18.16
CA LEU A 107 -21.61 7.52 -16.81
C LEU A 107 -21.49 6.01 -16.60
N SER A 108 -22.39 5.20 -17.17
CA SER A 108 -22.29 3.74 -17.09
C SER A 108 -21.04 3.16 -17.78
N LEU A 109 -20.42 3.90 -18.72
CA LEU A 109 -19.19 3.46 -19.39
C LEU A 109 -17.97 3.45 -18.46
N LEU A 110 -18.04 4.13 -17.31
CA LEU A 110 -16.99 4.13 -16.29
C LEU A 110 -16.84 2.76 -15.61
N HIS A 111 -17.93 2.01 -15.53
CA HIS A 111 -17.98 0.68 -14.93
C HIS A 111 -17.82 -0.45 -15.95
N LEU A 112 -17.63 -0.12 -17.24
CA LEU A 112 -17.42 -1.12 -18.28
C LEU A 112 -15.92 -1.30 -18.56
N PRO A 113 -15.36 -2.52 -18.51
CA PRO A 113 -13.99 -2.75 -18.95
C PRO A 113 -13.72 -2.33 -20.40
N VAL A 114 -12.48 -1.97 -20.70
CA VAL A 114 -12.02 -1.63 -22.08
C VAL A 114 -11.42 -2.83 -22.82
N LYS A 115 -11.20 -3.94 -22.11
CA LYS A 115 -10.78 -5.25 -22.62
C LYS A 115 -11.85 -6.28 -22.28
N ASP A 116 -11.68 -7.49 -22.80
CA ASP A 116 -12.54 -8.62 -22.43
C ASP A 116 -12.47 -8.84 -20.91
N PRO A 117 -13.61 -8.77 -20.19
CA PRO A 117 -13.66 -9.00 -18.74
C PRO A 117 -13.16 -10.39 -18.30
N GLN A 118 -13.11 -11.36 -19.21
CA GLN A 118 -12.62 -12.72 -18.93
C GLN A 118 -11.12 -12.89 -19.25
N ASP A 119 -10.52 -11.92 -19.95
CA ASP A 119 -9.09 -11.91 -20.25
C ASP A 119 -8.32 -11.19 -19.13
N TYR A 120 -8.14 -11.87 -18.00
CA TYR A 120 -7.27 -11.42 -16.91
C TYR A 120 -6.53 -12.58 -16.27
N TYR A 121 -5.44 -12.27 -15.58
CA TYR A 121 -4.72 -13.21 -14.73
C TYR A 121 -5.15 -13.02 -13.28
N SER A 122 -5.36 -14.13 -12.57
CA SER A 122 -5.46 -14.09 -11.11
C SER A 122 -4.12 -13.67 -10.51
N LEU A 123 -4.13 -13.06 -9.34
CA LEU A 123 -2.91 -12.65 -8.66
C LEU A 123 -2.03 -13.87 -8.31
N GLY A 124 -2.64 -14.99 -7.93
CA GLY A 124 -1.96 -16.26 -7.64
C GLY A 124 -1.29 -16.85 -8.87
N ASP A 125 -1.91 -16.76 -10.05
CA ASP A 125 -1.26 -17.17 -11.29
C ASP A 125 -0.03 -16.30 -11.58
N ILE A 126 -0.11 -14.99 -11.32
CA ILE A 126 1.03 -14.08 -11.51
C ILE A 126 2.19 -14.49 -10.60
N VAL A 127 1.90 -14.74 -9.32
CA VAL A 127 2.89 -15.16 -8.33
C VAL A 127 3.48 -16.53 -8.67
N ALA A 128 2.65 -17.51 -9.04
CA ALA A 128 3.06 -18.87 -9.37
C ALA A 128 3.97 -18.94 -10.62
N ASN A 129 3.68 -18.13 -11.64
CA ASN A 129 4.53 -18.04 -12.84
C ASN A 129 5.85 -17.30 -12.57
N GLY A 130 5.91 -16.50 -11.50
CA GLY A 130 7.11 -15.82 -11.03
C GLY A 130 7.81 -15.00 -12.11
N GLN A 131 9.14 -15.12 -12.17
CA GLN A 131 9.99 -14.32 -13.06
C GLN A 131 9.71 -14.53 -14.56
N SER A 132 8.98 -15.57 -14.96
CA SER A 132 8.61 -15.77 -16.37
C SER A 132 7.69 -14.67 -16.92
N LEU A 133 6.97 -13.99 -16.02
CA LEU A 133 6.11 -12.85 -16.35
C LEU A 133 6.82 -11.49 -16.20
N ASP A 134 8.11 -11.46 -15.85
CA ASP A 134 8.84 -10.19 -15.72
C ASP A 134 8.85 -9.43 -17.05
N GLY A 135 8.38 -8.18 -17.00
CA GLY A 135 8.26 -7.30 -18.14
C GLY A 135 7.04 -7.54 -19.03
N ARG A 136 6.19 -8.54 -18.73
CA ARG A 136 4.94 -8.78 -19.47
C ARG A 136 3.89 -7.73 -19.13
N ILE A 137 2.98 -7.50 -20.07
CA ILE A 137 1.84 -6.60 -19.90
C ILE A 137 0.58 -7.46 -19.95
N ILE A 138 -0.20 -7.47 -18.87
CA ILE A 138 -1.39 -8.31 -18.71
C ILE A 138 -2.52 -7.50 -18.06
N ASN A 139 -3.74 -8.03 -18.10
CA ASN A 139 -4.87 -7.47 -17.38
C ASN A 139 -5.05 -8.19 -16.03
N VAL A 140 -5.55 -7.46 -15.04
CA VAL A 140 -5.75 -7.97 -13.69
C VAL A 140 -7.11 -7.50 -13.18
N LEU A 141 -7.90 -8.43 -12.63
CA LEU A 141 -9.08 -8.15 -11.82
C LEU A 141 -8.70 -8.40 -10.36
N ALA A 142 -8.75 -7.37 -9.54
CA ALA A 142 -8.40 -7.48 -8.13
C ALA A 142 -9.12 -6.41 -7.33
N ALA A 143 -9.16 -6.57 -6.02
CA ALA A 143 -9.68 -5.54 -5.15
C ALA A 143 -8.60 -4.82 -4.39
N VAL A 144 -8.95 -3.63 -3.93
CA VAL A 144 -8.06 -2.74 -3.21
C VAL A 144 -8.05 -3.17 -1.75
N LYS A 145 -6.93 -3.70 -1.29
CA LYS A 145 -6.73 -4.06 0.13
C LYS A 145 -6.32 -2.86 0.97
N SER A 146 -5.39 -2.06 0.46
CA SER A 146 -4.93 -0.83 1.12
C SER A 146 -4.28 0.10 0.11
N VAL A 147 -4.44 1.40 0.31
CA VAL A 147 -3.77 2.45 -0.47
C VAL A 147 -2.70 3.08 0.42
N GLY A 148 -1.45 3.05 -0.01
CA GLY A 148 -0.35 3.68 0.71
C GLY A 148 -0.26 5.18 0.45
N GLU A 149 0.43 5.90 1.33
CA GLU A 149 0.66 7.34 1.17
C GLU A 149 1.59 7.65 -0.03
N PRO A 150 1.34 8.74 -0.80
CA PRO A 150 2.24 9.20 -1.84
C PRO A 150 3.61 9.60 -1.28
N LYS A 151 4.68 9.01 -1.81
CA LYS A 151 6.07 9.29 -1.43
C LYS A 151 6.76 10.08 -2.52
N TYR A 152 7.31 11.24 -2.14
CA TYR A 152 8.10 12.09 -3.02
C TYR A 152 9.59 11.79 -2.88
N PHE A 153 10.30 11.82 -4.00
CA PHE A 153 11.76 11.63 -4.02
C PHE A 153 12.39 12.53 -5.07
N THR A 154 13.70 12.74 -4.93
CA THR A 154 14.51 13.43 -5.94
C THR A 154 15.54 12.42 -6.44
N THR A 155 15.58 12.19 -7.74
CA THR A 155 16.56 11.31 -8.39
C THR A 155 17.95 11.94 -8.36
N SER A 156 19.00 11.13 -8.61
CA SER A 156 20.40 11.59 -8.63
C SER A 156 20.66 12.72 -9.63
N ASP A 157 19.87 12.80 -10.71
CA ASP A 157 19.90 13.88 -11.70
C ASP A 157 18.98 15.06 -11.36
N LYS A 158 18.56 15.18 -10.09
CA LYS A 158 17.75 16.28 -9.52
C LYS A 158 16.32 16.38 -10.08
N ARG A 159 15.80 15.37 -10.77
CA ARG A 159 14.39 15.33 -11.15
C ARG A 159 13.54 14.96 -9.94
N LYS A 160 12.42 15.65 -9.77
CA LYS A 160 11.42 15.30 -8.76
C LYS A 160 10.59 14.13 -9.29
N GLY A 161 10.38 13.14 -8.44
CA GLY A 161 9.54 11.98 -8.71
C GLY A 161 8.59 11.73 -7.54
N GLN A 162 7.57 10.93 -7.80
CA GLN A 162 6.63 10.48 -6.79
C GLN A 162 6.26 9.02 -7.05
N ARG A 163 5.80 8.35 -6.00
CA ARG A 163 5.27 7.00 -6.10
C ARG A 163 4.18 6.78 -5.07
N CYS A 164 3.19 5.99 -5.43
CA CYS A 164 2.17 5.47 -4.53
C CYS A 164 2.12 3.96 -4.69
N GLU A 165 2.07 3.23 -3.58
CA GLU A 165 1.94 1.78 -3.59
C GLU A 165 0.53 1.40 -3.13
N VAL A 166 -0.12 0.53 -3.87
CA VAL A 166 -1.45 -0.01 -3.58
C VAL A 166 -1.30 -1.51 -3.40
N LYS A 167 -1.85 -2.06 -2.31
CA LYS A 167 -1.94 -3.51 -2.14
C LYS A 167 -3.26 -3.98 -2.70
N LEU A 168 -3.19 -4.95 -3.59
CA LEU A 168 -4.31 -5.63 -4.21
C LEU A 168 -4.51 -6.99 -3.57
N CYS A 169 -5.73 -7.52 -3.62
CA CYS A 169 -6.05 -8.88 -3.21
C CYS A 169 -7.13 -9.50 -4.08
N ASP A 170 -7.11 -10.81 -4.18
CA ASP A 170 -8.18 -11.63 -4.75
C ASP A 170 -8.35 -12.92 -3.91
N GLU A 171 -9.09 -13.90 -4.44
CA GLU A 171 -9.31 -15.19 -3.78
C GLU A 171 -8.03 -16.03 -3.66
N THR A 172 -7.02 -15.76 -4.48
CA THR A 172 -5.80 -16.55 -4.62
C THR A 172 -4.60 -15.93 -3.90
N GLU A 173 -4.53 -14.61 -3.86
CA GLU A 173 -3.47 -13.86 -3.19
C GLU A 173 -4.05 -12.74 -2.33
N SER A 174 -3.61 -12.73 -1.08
CA SER A 174 -4.10 -11.80 -0.08
C SER A 174 -3.40 -10.44 -0.11
N SER A 175 -2.24 -10.32 -0.77
CA SER A 175 -1.49 -9.08 -0.83
C SER A 175 -0.51 -9.04 -2.00
N PHE A 176 -0.89 -8.33 -3.06
CA PHE A 176 -0.07 -8.11 -4.25
C PHE A 176 0.22 -6.61 -4.44
N ALA A 177 1.50 -6.23 -4.57
CA ALA A 177 1.86 -4.81 -4.65
C ALA A 177 1.74 -4.27 -6.08
N MET A 178 1.02 -3.15 -6.23
CA MET A 178 0.93 -2.35 -7.45
C MET A 178 1.52 -0.96 -7.21
N ILE A 179 2.38 -0.49 -8.11
CA ILE A 179 3.12 0.77 -7.99
C ILE A 179 2.63 1.76 -9.06
N CYS A 180 2.18 2.93 -8.60
CA CYS A 180 1.82 4.08 -9.42
C CYS A 180 2.92 5.14 -9.34
N TRP A 181 3.34 5.69 -10.49
CA TRP A 181 4.37 6.74 -10.56
C TRP A 181 3.81 8.10 -11.01
N ASP A 182 2.84 8.08 -11.92
CA ASP A 182 2.27 9.28 -12.54
C ASP A 182 1.23 9.93 -11.61
N ASN A 183 1.20 11.27 -11.59
CA ASN A 183 0.30 12.06 -10.75
C ASN A 183 -1.17 11.72 -10.97
N GLU A 184 -1.59 11.61 -12.22
CA GLU A 184 -2.99 11.30 -12.57
C GLU A 184 -3.39 9.90 -12.07
N SER A 185 -2.47 8.93 -12.14
CA SER A 185 -2.72 7.58 -11.62
C SER A 185 -2.76 7.58 -10.08
N ILE A 186 -1.84 8.32 -9.44
CA ILE A 186 -1.80 8.45 -7.97
C ILE A 186 -3.09 9.08 -7.45
N GLN A 187 -3.57 10.17 -8.06
CA GLN A 187 -4.82 10.81 -7.65
C GLN A 187 -6.03 9.89 -7.80
N LEU A 188 -6.07 9.08 -8.87
CA LEU A 188 -7.13 8.09 -9.07
C LEU A 188 -7.09 6.98 -8.01
N VAL A 189 -5.92 6.43 -7.69
CA VAL A 189 -5.84 5.36 -6.68
C VAL A 189 -6.10 5.87 -5.27
N GLN A 190 -5.77 7.14 -4.99
CA GLN A 190 -6.07 7.78 -3.70
C GLN A 190 -7.56 7.99 -3.46
N SER A 191 -8.39 7.98 -4.51
CA SER A 191 -9.86 8.01 -4.35
C SER A 191 -10.47 6.62 -4.11
N TRP A 192 -9.68 5.54 -4.11
CA TRP A 192 -10.20 4.19 -3.88
C TRP A 192 -10.38 3.92 -2.40
N MET A 193 -11.53 3.34 -2.07
CA MET A 193 -11.85 2.89 -0.72
C MET A 193 -11.35 1.45 -0.53
N PRO A 194 -10.41 1.21 0.40
CA PRO A 194 -9.94 -0.14 0.72
C PRO A 194 -11.11 -1.05 1.14
N ARG A 195 -11.06 -2.32 0.71
CA ARG A 195 -12.08 -3.36 0.95
C ARG A 195 -13.47 -3.09 0.36
N GLU A 196 -13.65 -1.96 -0.32
CA GLU A 196 -14.90 -1.60 -1.00
C GLU A 196 -14.72 -1.45 -2.52
N THR A 197 -13.49 -1.19 -2.98
CA THR A 197 -13.21 -0.96 -4.39
C THR A 197 -12.67 -2.22 -5.06
N VAL A 198 -13.35 -2.68 -6.10
CA VAL A 198 -12.83 -3.67 -7.06
C VAL A 198 -12.35 -2.95 -8.30
N ILE A 199 -11.23 -3.38 -8.86
CA ILE A 199 -10.65 -2.77 -10.06
C ILE A 199 -10.41 -3.81 -11.14
N PHE A 200 -10.70 -3.45 -12.37
CA PHE A 200 -10.15 -4.12 -13.55
C PHE A 200 -9.07 -3.21 -14.14
N ALA A 201 -7.82 -3.63 -14.02
CA ALA A 201 -6.67 -2.91 -14.52
C ALA A 201 -6.24 -3.52 -15.86
N SER A 202 -6.53 -2.80 -16.94
CA SER A 202 -6.11 -3.18 -18.29
C SER A 202 -4.66 -2.80 -18.52
N GLU A 203 -3.86 -3.71 -19.07
CA GLU A 203 -2.46 -3.48 -19.47
C GLU A 203 -1.57 -2.98 -18.31
N LEU A 204 -1.49 -3.73 -17.21
CA LEU A 204 -0.48 -3.56 -16.16
C LEU A 204 0.83 -4.24 -16.56
N ARG A 205 1.96 -3.61 -16.25
CA ARG A 205 3.26 -4.25 -16.41
C ARG A 205 3.61 -5.06 -15.16
N ILE A 206 3.87 -6.34 -15.33
CA ILE A 206 4.32 -7.20 -14.24
C ILE A 206 5.85 -7.14 -14.14
N ASN A 207 6.36 -7.06 -12.92
CA ASN A 207 7.77 -6.97 -12.61
C ASN A 207 8.13 -7.85 -11.42
N PHE A 208 9.31 -8.46 -11.47
CA PHE A 208 9.89 -9.10 -10.30
C PHE A 208 10.71 -8.09 -9.48
N ASP A 209 10.24 -7.76 -8.28
CA ASP A 209 10.98 -6.92 -7.34
C ASP A 209 12.09 -7.77 -6.69
N LYS A 210 13.33 -7.58 -7.13
CA LYS A 210 14.50 -8.28 -6.60
C LYS A 210 14.80 -7.96 -5.14
N PHE A 211 14.39 -6.78 -4.67
CA PHE A 211 14.64 -6.35 -3.29
C PHE A 211 13.67 -7.04 -2.34
N ARG A 212 12.38 -7.10 -2.71
CA ARG A 212 11.34 -7.79 -1.93
C ARG A 212 11.22 -9.27 -2.27
N ASN A 213 11.94 -9.73 -3.28
CA ASN A 213 11.90 -11.09 -3.81
C ASN A 213 10.46 -11.56 -4.15
N CYS A 214 9.64 -10.66 -4.72
CA CYS A 214 8.24 -10.93 -5.01
C CYS A 214 7.77 -10.32 -6.35
N MET A 215 6.64 -10.81 -6.86
CA MET A 215 5.99 -10.24 -8.04
C MET A 215 5.27 -8.94 -7.67
N THR A 216 5.35 -7.95 -8.54
CA THR A 216 4.72 -6.64 -8.39
C THR A 216 4.13 -6.19 -9.73
N ALA A 217 3.13 -5.33 -9.70
CA ALA A 217 2.64 -4.63 -10.88
C ALA A 217 3.13 -3.18 -10.88
N THR A 218 3.38 -2.65 -12.07
CA THR A 218 3.67 -1.24 -12.32
C THR A 218 2.63 -0.69 -13.28
N VAL A 219 2.03 0.43 -12.89
CA VAL A 219 1.16 1.21 -13.76
C VAL A 219 2.02 1.89 -14.82
N ILE A 220 1.62 1.74 -16.08
CA ILE A 220 2.30 2.34 -17.23
C ILE A 220 1.35 3.30 -17.96
N SER A 221 1.88 4.09 -18.88
CA SER A 221 1.07 5.06 -19.65
C SER A 221 -0.02 4.42 -20.52
N LYS A 222 0.01 3.09 -20.69
CA LYS A 222 -1.01 2.31 -21.39
C LYS A 222 -2.13 1.81 -20.47
N THR A 223 -1.90 1.82 -19.15
CA THR A 223 -2.83 1.23 -18.20
C THR A 223 -4.14 2.02 -18.15
N ILE A 224 -5.26 1.30 -18.16
CA ILE A 224 -6.59 1.87 -17.95
C ILE A 224 -7.25 1.12 -16.80
N PHE A 225 -7.70 1.87 -15.80
CA PHE A 225 -8.50 1.33 -14.71
C PHE A 225 -9.98 1.48 -15.00
N THR A 226 -10.72 0.40 -14.76
CA THR A 226 -12.17 0.40 -14.61
C THR A 226 -12.47 0.11 -13.15
N THR A 227 -13.03 1.10 -12.45
CA THR A 227 -13.37 1.00 -11.02
C THR A 227 -14.77 0.44 -10.87
N ASN A 228 -14.93 -0.53 -9.97
CA ASN A 228 -16.14 -1.31 -9.74
C ASN A 228 -16.77 -1.76 -11.07
N PRO A 229 -16.11 -2.69 -11.79
CA PRO A 229 -16.61 -3.13 -13.08
C PRO A 229 -17.95 -3.84 -12.94
N ASP A 230 -18.88 -3.55 -13.84
CA ASP A 230 -20.22 -4.18 -13.90
C ASP A 230 -20.13 -5.57 -14.55
N THR A 231 -19.38 -6.48 -13.92
CA THR A 231 -19.15 -7.86 -14.41
C THR A 231 -19.48 -8.90 -13.33
N PRO A 232 -19.88 -10.13 -13.71
CA PRO A 232 -20.15 -11.19 -12.73
C PRO A 232 -18.94 -11.48 -11.84
N GLU A 233 -17.73 -11.54 -12.42
CA GLU A 233 -16.49 -11.85 -11.72
C GLU A 233 -16.14 -10.77 -10.69
N ALA A 234 -16.36 -9.50 -11.02
CA ALA A 234 -16.13 -8.39 -10.09
C ALA A 234 -17.11 -8.42 -8.91
N ASN A 235 -18.37 -8.80 -9.16
CA ASN A 235 -19.38 -8.94 -8.10
C ASN A 235 -19.07 -10.12 -7.18
N ILE A 236 -18.60 -11.25 -7.73
CA ILE A 236 -18.15 -12.41 -6.93
C ILE A 236 -17.00 -11.98 -6.02
N LEU A 237 -15.98 -11.33 -6.59
CA LEU A 237 -14.82 -10.86 -5.83
C LEU A 237 -15.21 -9.85 -4.74
N PHE A 238 -16.09 -8.89 -5.06
CA PHE A 238 -16.57 -7.91 -4.09
C PHE A 238 -17.27 -8.60 -2.90
N ASN A 239 -18.16 -9.57 -3.16
CA ASN A 239 -18.84 -10.32 -2.11
C ASN A 239 -17.85 -11.13 -1.27
N PHE A 240 -16.89 -11.81 -1.91
CA PHE A 240 -15.83 -12.54 -1.23
C PHE A 240 -15.06 -11.64 -0.25
N ILE A 241 -14.72 -10.41 -0.64
CA ILE A 241 -13.97 -9.49 0.24
C ILE A 241 -14.84 -8.95 1.35
N LYS A 242 -16.11 -8.66 1.06
CA LYS A 242 -17.06 -8.21 2.07
C LYS A 242 -17.28 -9.28 3.15
N GLU A 243 -17.42 -10.54 2.72
CA GLU A 243 -17.49 -11.69 3.61
C GLU A 243 -16.17 -11.87 4.36
N SER A 244 -15.03 -11.81 3.68
CA SER A 244 -13.70 -11.93 4.30
C SER A 244 -13.39 -10.81 5.30
N ALA A 245 -13.91 -9.60 5.07
CA ALA A 245 -13.83 -8.47 6.00
C ALA A 245 -14.77 -8.65 7.20
N ALA A 246 -15.97 -9.19 6.99
CA ALA A 246 -16.91 -9.52 8.07
C ALA A 246 -16.43 -10.68 8.95
N THR A 247 -15.65 -11.60 8.37
CA THR A 247 -15.10 -12.81 9.04
C THR A 247 -13.69 -12.57 9.59
N GLY A 248 -13.10 -11.39 9.39
CA GLY A 248 -11.74 -11.05 9.86
C GLY A 248 -10.59 -11.75 9.10
N ALA A 249 -10.87 -12.58 8.09
CA ALA A 249 -9.87 -13.31 7.31
C ALA A 249 -8.95 -12.40 6.47
N LEU A 250 -9.41 -11.20 6.13
CA LEU A 250 -8.58 -10.19 5.45
C LEU A 250 -7.78 -9.30 6.43
N ASP A 251 -8.09 -9.37 7.73
CA ASP A 251 -7.44 -8.65 8.82
C ASP A 251 -6.23 -9.37 9.42
N ASP A 252 -6.04 -10.66 9.11
CA ASP A 252 -4.85 -11.44 9.54
C ASP A 252 -3.54 -10.86 8.96
N ILE A 253 -3.60 -9.88 8.05
CA ILE A 253 -2.43 -9.19 7.48
C ILE A 253 -2.32 -7.74 8.00
N THR A 254 -3.30 -7.25 8.76
CA THR A 254 -3.21 -5.93 9.39
C THR A 254 -2.25 -5.96 10.61
N GLU A 255 -2.02 -7.13 11.22
CA GLU A 255 -0.95 -7.32 12.22
C GLU A 255 0.44 -7.58 11.60
N ASP A 256 0.53 -8.24 10.44
CA ASP A 256 1.77 -8.27 9.65
C ASP A 256 2.15 -6.86 9.15
N GLN A 257 1.17 -6.00 8.90
CA GLN A 257 1.41 -4.57 8.64
C GLN A 257 1.95 -3.82 9.86
N LEU A 258 1.69 -4.25 11.09
CA LEU A 258 2.29 -3.64 12.29
C LEU A 258 3.71 -4.15 12.55
N ARG A 259 4.04 -5.38 12.14
CA ARG A 259 5.40 -5.95 12.33
C ARG A 259 6.35 -5.66 11.15
N GLU A 260 5.88 -5.62 9.90
CA GLU A 260 6.74 -5.36 8.72
C GLU A 260 6.90 -3.87 8.37
N SER A 261 6.04 -2.97 8.86
CA SER A 261 6.12 -1.54 8.48
C SER A 261 7.00 -0.68 9.38
N ILE A 262 7.35 -1.15 10.58
CA ILE A 262 8.25 -0.40 11.47
C ILE A 262 9.68 -0.70 11.05
N ASN A 263 10.17 0.08 10.09
CA ASN A 263 11.59 0.10 9.81
C ASN A 263 12.32 0.64 11.06
N LEU A 264 12.87 -0.26 11.88
CA LEU A 264 13.62 0.08 13.09
C LEU A 264 14.75 1.10 12.82
N GLN A 265 15.27 1.14 11.58
CA GLN A 265 16.29 2.09 11.15
C GLN A 265 15.79 3.54 11.01
N THR A 266 14.47 3.75 10.97
CA THR A 266 13.86 5.10 10.91
C THR A 266 13.60 5.70 12.29
N ILE A 267 13.65 4.88 13.35
CA ILE A 267 13.50 5.36 14.72
C ILE A 267 14.86 5.92 15.16
N VAL A 268 14.93 7.24 15.31
CA VAL A 268 16.16 7.95 15.71
C VAL A 268 16.02 8.68 17.03
N ASP A 269 14.79 8.85 17.52
CA ASP A 269 14.53 9.62 18.73
C ASP A 269 14.91 8.82 19.98
N ILE A 270 15.90 9.32 20.71
CA ILE A 270 16.36 8.75 21.98
C ILE A 270 15.62 9.45 23.12
N TYR A 271 14.99 8.67 23.99
CA TYR A 271 14.30 9.16 25.18
C TYR A 271 14.95 8.64 26.46
N THR A 272 14.87 9.46 27.50
CA THR A 272 15.00 8.99 28.88
C THR A 272 13.65 8.43 29.38
N VAL A 273 13.68 7.61 30.43
CA VAL A 273 12.48 7.07 31.06
C VAL A 273 11.52 8.17 31.48
N GLU A 274 12.01 9.26 32.05
CA GLU A 274 11.18 10.40 32.46
C GLU A 274 10.50 11.07 31.25
N GLN A 275 11.24 11.31 30.17
CA GLN A 275 10.69 11.88 28.93
C GLN A 275 9.63 10.97 28.30
N LEU A 276 9.86 9.65 28.31
CA LEU A 276 8.88 8.70 27.80
C LEU A 276 7.58 8.72 28.63
N LYS A 277 7.68 8.79 29.97
CA LYS A 277 6.50 8.91 30.85
C LYS A 277 5.68 10.16 30.56
N VAL A 278 6.34 11.30 30.37
CA VAL A 278 5.68 12.56 30.02
C VAL A 278 4.99 12.44 28.65
N LYS A 279 5.66 11.85 27.66
CA LYS A 279 5.06 11.61 26.33
C LYS A 279 3.87 10.66 26.38
N ALA A 280 3.94 9.60 27.18
CA ALA A 280 2.85 8.65 27.35
C ALA A 280 1.59 9.34 27.90
N LEU A 281 1.75 10.22 28.90
CA LEU A 281 0.65 11.03 29.44
C LEU A 281 0.08 12.03 28.41
N GLN A 282 0.93 12.63 27.57
CA GLN A 282 0.49 13.54 26.51
C GLN A 282 -0.19 12.84 25.32
N ASN A 283 -0.01 11.53 25.19
CA ASN A 283 -0.56 10.72 24.12
C ASN A 283 -1.80 9.90 24.56
N GLU A 284 -2.25 10.09 25.81
CA GLU A 284 -3.41 9.40 26.35
C GLU A 284 -4.68 9.79 25.55
N GLY A 285 -5.34 8.79 24.93
CA GLY A 285 -6.54 8.98 24.11
C GLY A 285 -6.31 9.22 22.61
N LYS A 286 -5.05 9.22 22.12
CA LYS A 286 -4.76 9.28 20.68
C LYS A 286 -4.61 7.88 20.09
N PRO A 287 -5.09 7.64 18.85
CA PRO A 287 -5.02 6.32 18.20
C PRO A 287 -3.61 5.96 17.69
N GLU A 288 -2.69 6.92 17.60
CA GLU A 288 -1.35 6.70 17.04
C GLU A 288 -0.31 6.33 18.12
N PRO A 289 0.48 5.26 17.91
CA PRO A 289 1.57 4.87 18.81
C PRO A 289 2.79 5.79 18.68
N VAL A 290 3.56 5.94 19.76
CA VAL A 290 4.83 6.69 19.79
C VAL A 290 6.01 5.71 19.78
N TYR A 291 6.97 5.95 18.90
CA TYR A 291 8.19 5.14 18.75
C TYR A 291 9.42 5.88 19.28
N GLY A 292 10.39 5.13 19.82
CA GLY A 292 11.62 5.70 20.35
C GLY A 292 12.62 4.65 20.82
N ILE A 293 13.86 5.09 21.02
CA ILE A 293 14.97 4.32 21.56
C ILE A 293 15.18 4.70 23.03
N ILE A 294 15.38 3.71 23.89
CA ILE A 294 15.75 3.92 25.31
C ILE A 294 17.01 3.11 25.61
N TYR A 295 17.97 3.73 26.27
CA TYR A 295 19.11 3.05 26.89
C TYR A 295 18.81 2.85 28.38
N ALA A 296 18.41 1.63 28.72
CA ALA A 296 18.07 1.24 30.08
C ALA A 296 18.62 -0.16 30.38
N TYR A 297 18.73 -0.49 31.67
CA TYR A 297 18.96 -1.86 32.10
C TYR A 297 17.65 -2.48 32.59
N ILE A 298 17.52 -3.80 32.41
CA ILE A 298 16.43 -4.56 33.00
C ILE A 298 16.69 -4.64 34.50
N SER A 299 15.94 -3.83 35.26
CA SER A 299 16.08 -3.71 36.71
C SER A 299 15.29 -4.77 37.47
N THR A 300 14.19 -5.24 36.90
CA THR A 300 13.44 -6.38 37.41
C THR A 300 13.04 -7.27 36.24
N LEU A 301 13.18 -8.58 36.44
CA LEU A 301 12.74 -9.63 35.53
C LEU A 301 12.14 -10.70 36.42
N ASN A 302 10.81 -10.79 36.44
CA ASN A 302 10.13 -11.70 37.37
C ASN A 302 9.99 -13.09 36.75
N ILE A 303 10.99 -13.94 36.98
CA ILE A 303 11.00 -15.34 36.53
C ILE A 303 10.57 -16.33 37.61
N ASP A 304 10.50 -15.88 38.88
CA ASP A 304 10.15 -16.71 40.03
C ASP A 304 8.63 -16.81 40.25
N THR A 305 7.84 -16.06 39.46
CA THR A 305 6.40 -16.22 39.44
C THR A 305 5.99 -17.52 38.77
N ASP A 306 4.79 -17.99 39.13
CA ASP A 306 4.12 -19.14 38.53
C ASP A 306 4.37 -19.16 36.99
N THR A 307 4.79 -20.31 36.45
CA THR A 307 5.20 -20.50 35.05
C THR A 307 4.11 -20.10 34.08
N SER A 308 2.86 -20.31 34.52
CA SER A 308 1.81 -19.30 34.51
C SER A 308 2.04 -18.04 33.65
N LYS A 309 2.63 -17.07 34.30
CA LYS A 309 2.58 -15.68 33.85
C LYS A 309 3.59 -15.44 32.74
N ILE A 310 4.55 -16.34 32.61
CA ILE A 310 5.76 -16.24 31.81
C ILE A 310 5.56 -16.86 30.44
N ILE A 311 4.79 -17.95 30.35
CA ILE A 311 4.57 -18.68 29.09
C ILE A 311 3.08 -18.65 28.80
N ARG A 312 2.69 -18.12 27.63
CA ARG A 312 1.29 -18.08 27.23
C ARG A 312 1.05 -18.71 25.89
N ASN A 313 -0.06 -19.45 25.85
CA ASN A 313 -0.69 -19.90 24.64
C ASN A 313 -1.23 -18.69 23.87
N ARG A 314 -0.77 -18.53 22.64
CA ARG A 314 -1.21 -17.52 21.70
C ARG A 314 -1.83 -18.18 20.48
N CYS A 315 -2.83 -17.53 19.91
CA CYS A 315 -3.40 -17.97 18.65
C CYS A 315 -2.34 -17.82 17.55
N SER A 316 -2.14 -18.84 16.72
CA SER A 316 -1.26 -18.72 15.53
C SER A 316 -1.74 -17.67 14.53
N GLY A 317 -3.03 -17.31 14.54
CA GLY A 317 -3.59 -16.25 13.70
C GLY A 317 -3.36 -14.86 14.28
N CYS A 318 -3.99 -14.54 15.42
CA CYS A 318 -4.01 -13.17 15.95
C CYS A 318 -3.00 -12.89 17.08
N HIS A 319 -2.15 -13.85 17.45
CA HIS A 319 -1.16 -13.74 18.54
C HIS A 319 -1.73 -13.27 19.91
N TYR A 320 -3.05 -13.26 20.06
CA TYR A 320 -3.73 -12.92 21.29
C TYR A 320 -3.61 -14.07 22.27
N VAL A 321 -3.55 -13.76 23.56
CA VAL A 321 -3.51 -14.80 24.60
C VAL A 321 -4.80 -15.60 24.53
N VAL A 322 -4.67 -16.90 24.26
CA VAL A 322 -5.79 -17.85 24.26
C VAL A 322 -5.99 -18.39 25.68
N ASN A 323 -7.26 -18.56 26.07
CA ASN A 323 -7.60 -19.18 27.34
C ASN A 323 -7.32 -20.68 27.29
N GLU A 324 -6.52 -21.17 28.24
CA GLU A 324 -6.06 -22.57 28.29
C GLU A 324 -7.16 -23.60 28.50
N MET A 325 -8.30 -23.19 29.07
CA MET A 325 -9.42 -24.10 29.33
C MET A 325 -10.15 -24.50 28.03
N SER A 326 -10.06 -23.67 26.99
CA SER A 326 -10.77 -23.87 25.73
C SER A 326 -9.83 -24.10 24.55
N ASN A 327 -8.55 -23.69 24.63
CA ASN A 327 -7.59 -23.69 23.51
C ASN A 327 -8.16 -23.09 22.22
N THR A 328 -9.18 -22.26 22.35
CA THR A 328 -9.90 -21.60 21.26
C THR A 328 -9.76 -20.10 21.45
N CYS A 329 -9.34 -19.43 20.39
CA CYS A 329 -9.23 -17.98 20.37
C CYS A 329 -10.63 -17.36 20.44
N THR A 330 -10.98 -16.70 21.55
CA THR A 330 -12.27 -16.00 21.72
C THR A 330 -12.43 -14.79 20.80
N PHE A 331 -11.33 -14.26 20.28
CA PHE A 331 -11.31 -13.17 19.30
C PHE A 331 -11.44 -13.67 17.85
N CYS A 332 -11.14 -14.95 17.61
CA CYS A 332 -11.13 -15.58 16.30
C CYS A 332 -12.31 -16.58 16.27
N ASN A 333 -13.53 -16.06 16.19
CA ASN A 333 -14.72 -16.91 16.34
C ASN A 333 -15.09 -17.56 15.00
N ASP A 334 -14.43 -18.65 14.64
CA ASP A 334 -14.78 -19.49 13.48
C ASP A 334 -15.23 -20.88 13.94
N ASN A 335 -16.49 -21.23 13.65
CA ASN A 335 -17.03 -22.60 13.79
C ASN A 335 -16.66 -23.50 12.58
N THR A 336 -15.47 -23.31 11.99
CA THR A 336 -14.98 -24.15 10.90
C THR A 336 -13.97 -25.15 11.44
N SER A 337 -14.23 -26.42 11.17
CA SER A 337 -13.64 -27.61 11.78
C SER A 337 -12.20 -27.94 11.35
N ASP A 338 -11.30 -26.96 11.34
CA ASP A 338 -9.86 -27.20 11.37
C ASP A 338 -9.25 -26.36 12.49
N ALA A 339 -8.76 -27.03 13.53
CA ALA A 339 -8.25 -26.40 14.73
C ALA A 339 -7.05 -25.48 14.38
N LYS A 340 -7.29 -24.16 14.31
CA LYS A 340 -6.23 -23.13 14.26
C LYS A 340 -5.25 -23.43 15.41
N SER A 341 -3.99 -23.70 15.07
CA SER A 341 -3.00 -24.19 16.04
C SER A 341 -2.69 -23.10 17.06
N VAL A 342 -2.64 -23.46 18.33
CA VAL A 342 -2.17 -22.56 19.40
C VAL A 342 -0.68 -22.81 19.56
N PHE A 343 0.11 -21.74 19.65
CA PHE A 343 1.54 -21.85 19.92
C PHE A 343 1.90 -21.18 21.24
N THR A 344 2.97 -21.66 21.87
CA THR A 344 3.47 -21.12 23.15
C THR A 344 4.54 -20.08 22.90
N SER A 345 4.50 -19.00 23.67
CA SER A 345 5.49 -17.93 23.58
C SER A 345 5.67 -17.25 24.93
N PHE A 346 6.83 -16.61 25.13
CA PHE A 346 7.10 -15.83 26.31
C PHE A 346 6.18 -14.60 26.40
N ASP A 347 5.78 -14.23 27.61
CA ASP A 347 4.96 -13.06 27.96
C ASP A 347 5.52 -12.48 29.28
N LEU A 348 6.75 -11.95 29.23
CA LEU A 348 7.49 -11.52 30.41
C LEU A 348 7.21 -10.05 30.73
N LEU A 349 6.98 -9.74 32.01
CA LEU A 349 6.96 -8.36 32.47
C LEU A 349 8.31 -7.99 33.08
N VAL A 350 8.91 -6.92 32.56
CA VAL A 350 10.21 -6.39 32.97
C VAL A 350 10.10 -4.93 33.35
N ASP A 351 10.88 -4.50 34.33
CA ASP A 351 11.05 -3.08 34.62
C ASP A 351 12.36 -2.57 34.01
N LEU A 352 12.26 -1.54 33.19
CA LEU A 352 13.40 -0.88 32.56
C LEU A 352 13.78 0.35 33.38
N THR A 353 15.04 0.43 33.82
CA THR A 353 15.55 1.58 34.58
C THR A 353 16.70 2.25 33.85
N ASP A 354 16.66 3.57 33.78
CA ASP A 354 17.78 4.43 33.41
C ASP A 354 18.14 5.39 34.56
N HIS A 355 18.99 6.38 34.30
CA HIS A 355 19.39 7.37 35.30
C HIS A 355 18.29 8.37 35.70
N THR A 356 17.18 8.43 34.96
CA THR A 356 16.02 9.32 35.18
C THR A 356 14.84 8.62 35.87
N GLY A 357 14.81 7.29 35.87
CA GLY A 357 13.87 6.51 36.67
C GLY A 357 13.54 5.14 36.09
N THR A 358 12.45 4.55 36.58
CA THR A 358 12.03 3.20 36.20
C THR A 358 10.68 3.20 35.47
N LEU A 359 10.63 2.59 34.28
CA LEU A 359 9.41 2.16 33.60
C LEU A 359 9.04 0.78 34.13
N ARG A 360 7.82 0.65 34.66
CA ARG A 360 7.36 -0.60 35.26
C ARG A 360 6.47 -1.39 34.32
N SER A 361 6.54 -2.72 34.41
CA SER A 361 5.66 -3.66 33.70
C SER A 361 5.70 -3.54 32.17
N CYS A 362 6.89 -3.38 31.59
CA CYS A 362 7.11 -3.49 30.15
C CYS A 362 6.96 -4.96 29.73
N ASN A 363 6.16 -5.27 28.72
CA ASN A 363 5.97 -6.62 28.18
C ASN A 363 7.03 -6.97 27.13
N LEU A 364 7.89 -7.90 27.50
CA LEU A 364 8.86 -8.56 26.65
C LEU A 364 8.27 -9.91 26.21
N SER A 365 7.88 -10.04 24.93
CA SER A 365 7.16 -11.22 24.45
C SER A 365 7.69 -11.77 23.13
N ASP A 366 7.35 -13.04 22.84
CA ASP A 366 7.59 -13.69 21.55
C ASP A 366 9.09 -13.76 21.19
N VAL A 367 9.44 -13.72 19.90
CA VAL A 367 10.82 -13.72 19.39
C VAL A 367 11.74 -12.72 20.10
N VAL A 368 11.22 -11.53 20.46
CA VAL A 368 12.03 -10.51 21.16
C VAL A 368 12.47 -10.99 22.54
N ALA A 369 11.61 -11.71 23.25
CA ALA A 369 11.96 -12.32 24.53
C ALA A 369 12.97 -13.45 24.38
N GLU A 370 12.80 -14.30 23.36
CA GLU A 370 13.72 -15.42 23.07
C GLU A 370 15.13 -14.91 22.73
N GLU A 371 15.23 -13.87 21.90
CA GLU A 371 16.49 -13.22 21.57
C GLU A 371 17.14 -12.59 22.81
N THR A 372 16.36 -11.89 23.63
CA THR A 372 16.85 -11.22 24.85
C THR A 372 17.39 -12.22 25.87
N LEU A 373 16.70 -13.35 26.05
CA LEU A 373 17.09 -14.39 26.99
C LEU A 373 18.08 -15.40 26.40
N SER A 374 18.29 -15.39 25.08
CA SER A 374 19.06 -16.42 24.35
C SER A 374 18.59 -17.86 24.64
N CYS A 375 17.29 -18.04 24.82
CA CYS A 375 16.65 -19.30 25.18
C CYS A 375 15.43 -19.55 24.28
N THR A 376 15.31 -20.76 23.74
CA THR A 376 14.15 -21.21 22.96
C THR A 376 13.22 -22.03 23.86
N LEU A 377 11.91 -21.83 23.74
CA LEU A 377 10.92 -22.57 24.52
C LEU A 377 10.93 -24.07 24.16
N VAL A 378 11.12 -24.93 25.16
CA VAL A 378 10.94 -26.38 25.06
C VAL A 378 9.80 -26.77 26.01
N LEU A 379 8.72 -27.32 25.46
CA LEU A 379 7.48 -27.55 26.20
C LEU A 379 7.66 -28.55 27.36
N SER A 380 7.36 -28.10 28.57
CA SER A 380 6.78 -28.93 29.63
C SER A 380 5.58 -28.17 30.24
N PRO A 381 4.48 -28.85 30.60
CA PRO A 381 3.17 -28.22 30.72
C PRO A 381 2.98 -27.48 32.06
N SER A 382 2.65 -26.18 31.98
CA SER A 382 1.84 -25.34 32.91
C SER A 382 2.40 -23.90 32.95
N LEU A 383 1.64 -22.80 33.01
CA LEU A 383 0.22 -22.41 32.87
C LEU A 383 0.24 -20.87 32.49
N ARG A 384 -0.84 -20.05 32.74
CA ARG A 384 -1.35 -18.62 33.06
C ARG A 384 -0.72 -17.24 33.55
N THR A 385 -0.86 -16.18 32.73
CA THR A 385 -1.49 -14.81 32.95
C THR A 385 -0.87 -13.52 33.65
N GLY A 386 -0.75 -12.40 32.89
CA GLY A 386 -0.88 -10.95 33.27
C GLY A 386 -0.49 -9.85 32.20
N LEU A 387 -1.20 -8.69 32.13
CA LEU A 387 -1.29 -7.53 31.15
C LEU A 387 -0.03 -6.99 30.37
N ARG A 388 -0.19 -6.34 29.16
CA ARG A 388 0.89 -6.09 28.13
C ARG A 388 1.30 -4.62 27.79
N VAL A 389 2.62 -4.37 27.64
CA VAL A 389 3.31 -3.20 26.99
C VAL A 389 4.41 -3.71 26.02
N ASN A 390 4.23 -3.81 24.70
CA ASN A 390 5.12 -4.66 23.87
C ASN A 390 6.50 -4.06 23.55
N LEU A 391 7.57 -4.80 23.87
CA LEU A 391 8.96 -4.55 23.49
C LEU A 391 9.20 -5.10 22.08
N LEU A 392 9.61 -4.24 21.14
CA LEU A 392 9.73 -4.57 19.71
C LEU A 392 11.11 -5.11 19.32
N SER A 393 12.16 -4.79 20.09
CA SER A 393 13.52 -5.32 19.94
C SER A 393 14.34 -5.04 21.21
N CYS A 394 15.19 -5.97 21.64
CA CYS A 394 16.15 -5.77 22.72
C CYS A 394 17.50 -6.29 22.27
N ARG A 395 18.52 -5.43 22.28
CA ARG A 395 19.88 -5.80 21.90
C ARG A 395 20.85 -5.32 22.96
N LEU A 396 21.93 -6.07 23.14
CA LEU A 396 23.08 -5.62 23.91
C LEU A 396 23.62 -4.34 23.27
N ALA A 397 23.47 -3.22 23.99
CA ALA A 397 24.02 -1.94 23.58
C ALA A 397 25.56 -2.00 23.61
N ASP A 398 26.21 -1.25 22.71
CA ASP A 398 27.65 -1.06 22.75
C ASP A 398 28.04 -0.47 24.13
N PRO A 399 29.03 -1.03 24.85
CA PRO A 399 29.44 -0.52 26.17
C PRO A 399 29.80 0.97 26.16
N VAL A 400 30.35 1.48 25.06
CA VAL A 400 30.72 2.89 24.88
C VAL A 400 29.46 3.75 24.75
N GLU A 401 28.48 3.32 23.96
CA GLU A 401 27.20 4.03 23.75
C GLU A 401 26.34 4.02 25.03
N ALA A 402 26.23 2.86 25.68
CA ALA A 402 25.56 2.71 26.97
C ALA A 402 26.19 3.59 28.05
N SER A 403 27.53 3.64 28.12
CA SER A 403 28.22 4.48 29.12
C SER A 403 27.99 5.98 28.91
N GLN A 404 27.83 6.45 27.67
CA GLN A 404 27.57 7.85 27.38
C GLN A 404 26.14 8.26 27.76
N SER A 405 25.15 7.39 27.51
CA SER A 405 23.75 7.67 27.83
C SER A 405 23.40 7.42 29.32
N LEU A 406 24.07 6.47 29.98
CA LEU A 406 23.82 6.14 31.39
C LEU A 406 24.58 7.00 32.39
N SER A 407 25.66 7.67 31.98
CA SER A 407 26.53 8.41 32.93
C SER A 407 26.09 9.85 33.22
N GLY A 408 25.01 10.36 32.60
CA GLY A 408 24.52 11.72 32.86
C GLY A 408 25.58 12.81 32.68
N LYS A 409 26.67 12.54 31.94
CA LYS A 409 27.74 13.51 31.73
C LYS A 409 27.32 14.48 30.64
N GLY A 410 26.66 15.54 31.07
CA GLY A 410 26.54 16.77 30.32
C GLY A 410 27.89 17.12 29.68
N ARG A 411 27.84 17.44 28.38
CA ARG A 411 28.88 18.23 27.75
C ARG A 411 29.09 19.48 28.62
N LYS A 412 30.28 19.61 29.21
CA LYS A 412 30.79 20.92 29.56
C LYS A 412 31.06 21.71 28.29
#